data_AF-A0AAU8WEH8-F1
#
_entry.id   AF-A0AAU8WEH8-F1
#
_cell.length_a   1.000
_cell.length_b   1.000
_cell.length_c   1.000
_cell.angle_alpha   90.00
_cell.angle_beta   90.00
_cell.angle_gamma   90.00
#
_symmetry.space_group_name_H-M   'P 1'
#
loop_
_entity.id
_entity.type
_entity.pdbx_description
1 polymer ?
#
loop_
_entity_poly.entity_id
_entity_poly.type
_entity_poly.pdbx_seq_one_letter_code
_entity_poly.pdbx_strand_id
1 'polypeptide(L)'
;MTISTRDIAGAQTAAKAAWAEDDALKTTEVGTAFEYMVAVADSAVEDFIKANATQAGGLQLSAGESLQLQRLMGDQSITVQTGTSTLKSIKDSISSAARNI
;
A
#
# COMPACT_ATOMS: atom_id res chain seq x y z
N MET A 1 -15.19 -8.05 3.61
CA MET A 1 -14.62 -7.67 2.31
C MET A 1 -13.11 -7.77 2.47
N THR A 2 -12.50 -8.84 1.97
CA THR A 2 -11.05 -9.03 2.05
C THR A 2 -10.46 -8.34 0.81
N ILE A 3 -9.96 -7.12 0.98
CA ILE A 3 -9.25 -6.42 -0.09
C ILE A 3 -7.92 -7.17 -0.25
N SER A 4 -7.84 -8.00 -1.28
CA SER A 4 -6.58 -8.63 -1.66
C SER A 4 -5.71 -7.55 -2.30
N THR A 5 -4.46 -7.44 -1.87
CA THR A 5 -3.43 -6.46 -2.33
C THR A 5 -3.16 -6.42 -3.84
N ARG A 6 -3.87 -7.23 -4.64
CA ARG A 6 -3.73 -7.34 -6.10
C ARG A 6 -4.78 -6.57 -6.89
N ASP A 7 -5.78 -5.96 -6.23
CA ASP A 7 -6.84 -5.22 -6.91
C ASP A 7 -6.74 -3.72 -6.59
N ILE A 8 -5.87 -3.02 -7.32
CA ILE A 8 -5.77 -1.54 -7.25
C ILE A 8 -7.15 -0.90 -7.49
N ALA A 9 -7.94 -1.43 -8.42
CA ALA A 9 -9.27 -0.90 -8.72
C ALA A 9 -10.24 -1.09 -7.54
N GLY A 10 -10.15 -2.23 -6.85
CA GLY A 10 -10.86 -2.51 -5.61
C GLY A 10 -10.47 -1.57 -4.47
N ALA A 11 -9.16 -1.36 -4.26
CA ALA A 11 -8.66 -0.41 -3.26
C ALA A 11 -9.08 1.04 -3.59
N GLN A 12 -9.03 1.43 -4.86
CA GLN A 12 -9.43 2.76 -5.32
C GLN A 12 -10.95 2.98 -5.19
N THR A 13 -11.76 1.96 -5.48
CA THR A 13 -13.21 1.98 -5.33
C THR A 13 -13.60 2.07 -3.86
N ALA A 14 -12.95 1.29 -2.99
CA ALA A 14 -13.14 1.38 -1.55
C ALA A 14 -12.73 2.75 -1.01
N ALA A 15 -11.62 3.32 -1.47
CA ALA A 15 -11.16 4.65 -1.04
C ALA A 15 -12.17 5.73 -1.44
N LYS A 16 -12.67 5.67 -2.68
CA LYS A 16 -13.66 6.62 -3.20
C LYS A 16 -15.00 6.49 -2.48
N ALA A 17 -15.42 5.28 -2.12
CA ALA A 17 -16.64 5.06 -1.33
C ALA A 17 -16.49 5.60 0.10
N ALA A 18 -15.35 5.35 0.75
CA ALA A 18 -15.08 5.85 2.09
C ALA A 18 -15.06 7.39 2.16
N TRP A 19 -14.47 8.06 1.17
CA TRP A 19 -14.47 9.54 1.08
C TRP A 19 -15.84 10.17 0.82
N ALA A 20 -16.80 9.39 0.33
CA ALA A 20 -18.15 9.88 0.02
C ALA A 20 -19.13 9.74 1.20
N GLU A 21 -18.84 8.88 2.17
CA GLU A 21 -19.67 8.73 3.37
C GLU A 21 -19.15 9.60 4.53
N ASP A 22 -19.85 10.72 4.74
CA ASP A 22 -19.66 11.64 5.88
C ASP A 22 -20.17 11.01 7.20
N ASP A 23 -19.54 9.90 7.61
CA ASP A 23 -19.67 9.24 8.93
C ASP A 23 -18.84 7.95 9.06
N ALA A 24 -18.09 7.56 8.02
CA ALA A 24 -17.09 6.51 8.18
C ALA A 24 -16.05 6.97 9.21
N LEU A 25 -15.85 6.21 10.29
CA LEU A 25 -14.73 6.38 11.23
C LEU A 25 -13.48 6.74 10.40
N LYS A 26 -12.90 7.93 10.61
CA LYS A 26 -11.82 8.49 9.78
C LYS A 26 -10.61 7.55 9.61
N THR A 27 -10.46 6.55 10.49
CA THR A 27 -9.50 5.46 10.36
C THR A 27 -9.72 4.57 9.13
N THR A 28 -10.96 4.39 8.68
CA THR A 28 -11.29 3.57 7.50
C THR A 28 -10.87 4.28 6.23
N GLU A 29 -11.13 5.58 6.11
CA GLU A 29 -10.65 6.41 4.99
C GLU A 29 -9.11 6.40 4.93
N VAL A 30 -8.46 6.60 6.08
CA VAL A 30 -6.99 6.58 6.18
C VAL A 30 -6.43 5.20 5.86
N GLY A 31 -7.02 4.13 6.41
CA GLY A 31 -6.65 2.75 6.11
C GLY A 31 -6.71 2.44 4.62
N THR A 32 -7.80 2.83 3.97
CA THR A 32 -7.99 2.55 2.54
C THR A 32 -7.04 3.35 1.65
N ALA A 33 -6.74 4.61 2.01
CA ALA A 33 -5.73 5.39 1.31
C ALA A 33 -4.34 4.76 1.42
N PHE A 34 -3.97 4.23 2.58
CA PHE A 34 -2.71 3.53 2.76
C PHE A 34 -2.66 2.18 2.04
N GLU A 35 -3.75 1.41 2.05
CA GLU A 35 -3.86 0.17 1.26
C GLU A 35 -3.68 0.44 -0.23
N TYR A 36 -4.28 1.52 -0.75
CA TYR A 36 -4.05 1.94 -2.13
C TYR A 36 -2.59 2.30 -2.40
N MET A 37 -1.94 3.07 -1.52
CA MET A 37 -0.52 3.40 -1.68
C MET A 37 0.38 2.16 -1.68
N VAL A 38 0.11 1.19 -0.80
CA VAL A 38 0.83 -0.10 -0.78
C VAL A 38 0.60 -0.86 -2.08
N ALA A 39 -0.65 -0.93 -2.57
CA ALA A 39 -0.97 -1.61 -3.82
C ALA A 39 -0.27 -0.98 -5.05
N VAL A 40 -0.11 0.35 -5.06
CA VAL A 40 0.64 1.06 -6.10
C VAL A 40 2.14 0.71 -6.03
N ALA A 41 2.73 0.70 -4.83
CA ALA A 41 4.14 0.34 -4.66
C ALA A 41 4.40 -1.14 -5.02
N ASP A 42 3.51 -2.04 -4.61
CA ASP A 42 3.54 -3.46 -4.96
C ASP A 42 3.45 -3.64 -6.49
N SER A 43 2.52 -2.95 -7.14
CA SER A 43 2.37 -3.04 -8.60
C SER A 43 3.59 -2.49 -9.33
N ALA A 44 4.22 -1.42 -8.84
CA ALA A 44 5.45 -0.91 -9.45
C ALA A 44 6.60 -1.94 -9.41
N VAL A 45 6.73 -2.69 -8.30
CA VAL A 45 7.70 -3.79 -8.20
C VAL A 45 7.30 -4.96 -9.10
N GLU A 46 6.03 -5.39 -9.06
CA GLU A 46 5.55 -6.49 -9.89
C GLU A 46 5.69 -6.19 -11.39
N ASP A 47 5.34 -4.98 -11.83
CA ASP A 47 5.41 -4.58 -13.23
C ASP A 47 6.86 -4.51 -13.70
N PHE A 48 7.77 -4.04 -12.84
CA PHE A 48 9.20 -4.09 -13.12
C PHE A 48 9.69 -5.54 -13.28
N ILE A 49 9.28 -6.44 -12.37
CA ILE A 49 9.67 -7.85 -12.45
C ILE A 49 9.11 -8.49 -13.71
N LYS A 50 7.83 -8.27 -14.04
CA LYS A 50 7.18 -8.80 -15.25
C LYS A 50 7.85 -8.30 -16.53
N ALA A 51 8.24 -7.03 -16.58
CA ALA A 51 8.91 -6.44 -17.73
C ALA A 51 10.31 -7.02 -17.97
N ASN A 52 10.98 -7.51 -16.92
CA ASN A 52 12.36 -8.01 -16.96
C ASN A 52 12.48 -9.52 -16.69
N ALA A 53 11.35 -10.22 -16.59
CA ALA A 53 11.31 -11.66 -16.41
C ALA A 53 11.61 -12.37 -17.73
N THR A 54 12.47 -13.37 -17.66
CA THR A 54 12.73 -14.28 -18.78
C THR A 54 11.65 -15.36 -18.86
N GLN A 55 11.47 -15.98 -20.03
CA GLN A 55 10.53 -17.10 -20.21
C GLN A 55 10.82 -18.30 -19.28
N ALA A 56 12.04 -18.40 -18.74
CA ALA A 56 12.44 -19.42 -17.78
C ALA A 56 12.13 -19.06 -16.31
N GLY A 57 11.49 -17.92 -16.05
CA GLY A 57 11.15 -17.46 -14.69
C GLY A 57 12.31 -16.81 -13.92
N GLY A 58 13.46 -16.60 -14.56
CA GLY A 58 14.58 -15.86 -13.98
C GLY A 58 14.52 -14.36 -14.32
N LEU A 59 15.13 -13.54 -13.47
CA LEU A 59 15.36 -12.12 -13.73
C LEU A 59 16.75 -11.94 -14.38
N GLN A 60 16.79 -11.35 -15.57
CA GLN A 60 18.04 -10.90 -16.19
C GLN A 60 18.06 -9.38 -16.15
N LEU A 61 18.77 -8.83 -15.16
CA LEU A 61 18.87 -7.40 -14.95
C LEU A 61 20.29 -6.94 -15.24
N SER A 62 20.41 -5.84 -15.98
CA SER A 62 21.63 -5.03 -16.00
C SER A 62 21.92 -4.45 -14.61
N ALA A 63 23.12 -3.90 -14.43
CA ALA A 63 23.48 -3.21 -13.20
C ALA A 63 22.53 -2.02 -12.91
N GLY A 64 22.08 -1.30 -13.95
CA GLY A 64 21.13 -0.19 -13.82
C GLY A 64 19.74 -0.66 -13.40
N GLU A 65 19.25 -1.73 -14.03
CA GLU A 65 17.96 -2.34 -13.68
C GLU A 65 17.97 -2.96 -12.28
N SER A 66 19.09 -3.55 -11.86
CA SER A 66 19.26 -4.08 -10.50
C SER A 66 19.18 -2.96 -9.45
N LEU A 67 19.77 -1.80 -9.72
CA LEU A 67 19.66 -0.62 -8.85
C LEU A 67 18.24 -0.07 -8.83
N GLN A 68 17.54 -0.08 -9.97
CA GLN A 68 16.16 0.36 -10.05
C GLN A 68 15.23 -0.55 -9.23
N LEU A 69 15.39 -1.87 -9.35
CA LEU A 69 14.64 -2.82 -8.53
C LEU A 69 14.89 -2.60 -7.03
N GLN A 70 16.15 -2.40 -6.63
CA GLN A 70 16.49 -2.11 -5.23
C GLN A 70 15.82 -0.82 -4.71
N ARG A 71 15.72 0.22 -5.55
CA ARG A 71 14.99 1.44 -5.20
C ARG A 71 13.50 1.18 -5.05
N LEU A 72 12.88 0.50 -6.02
CA LEU A 72 11.45 0.17 -5.97
C LEU A 72 11.10 -0.67 -4.73
N MET A 73 11.93 -1.67 -4.40
CA MET A 73 11.76 -2.47 -3.18
C MET A 73 11.99 -1.64 -1.90
N GLY A 74 12.92 -0.68 -1.94
CA GLY A 74 13.13 0.28 -0.85
C GLY A 74 11.90 1.18 -0.63
N ASP A 75 11.36 1.74 -1.71
CA ASP A 75 10.18 2.61 -1.69
C ASP A 75 8.93 1.85 -1.20
N GLN A 76 8.75 0.60 -1.64
CA GLN A 76 7.70 -0.29 -1.13
C GLN A 76 7.85 -0.52 0.38
N SER A 77 9.05 -0.85 0.85
CA SER A 77 9.33 -1.07 2.28
C SER A 77 9.02 0.17 3.12
N ILE A 78 9.42 1.36 2.64
CA ILE A 78 9.12 2.64 3.30
C ILE A 78 7.60 2.88 3.33
N THR A 79 6.91 2.69 2.20
CA THR A 79 5.46 2.90 2.09
C THR A 79 4.68 2.05 3.09
N VAL A 80 5.01 0.75 3.19
CA VAL A 80 4.37 -0.17 4.13
C VAL A 80 4.67 0.22 5.59
N GLN A 81 5.92 0.56 5.90
CA GLN A 81 6.32 0.96 7.26
C GLN A 81 5.64 2.26 7.70
N THR A 82 5.64 3.26 6.83
CA THR A 82 4.97 4.54 7.08
C THR A 82 3.49 4.32 7.31
N GLY A 83 2.79 3.62 6.40
CA GLY A 83 1.36 3.35 6.54
C GLY A 83 1.03 2.61 7.84
N THR A 84 1.80 1.58 8.18
CA THR A 84 1.62 0.82 9.43
C THR A 84 1.80 1.70 10.66
N SER A 85 2.84 2.54 10.70
CA SER A 85 3.11 3.43 11.83
C SER A 85 2.02 4.50 12.01
N THR A 86 1.50 5.05 10.91
CA THR A 86 0.44 6.06 10.94
C THR A 86 -0.88 5.46 11.41
N LEU A 87 -1.30 4.30 10.87
CA LEU A 87 -2.51 3.60 11.33
C LEU A 87 -2.42 3.28 12.81
N LYS A 88 -1.27 2.77 13.26
CA LYS A 88 -1.04 2.49 14.68
C LYS A 88 -1.20 3.75 15.53
N SER A 89 -0.57 4.86 15.13
CA SER A 89 -0.66 6.14 15.85
C SER A 89 -2.10 6.63 15.99
N ILE A 90 -2.88 6.60 14.90
CA ILE A 90 -4.29 7.01 14.93
C ILE A 90 -5.12 6.06 15.81
N LYS A 91 -4.89 4.75 15.71
CA LYS A 91 -5.56 3.75 16.55
C LYS A 91 -5.29 3.99 18.03
N ASP A 92 -4.03 4.23 18.39
CA ASP A 92 -3.61 4.51 19.75
C ASP A 92 -4.24 5.83 20.25
N SER A 93 -4.31 6.85 19.40
CA SER A 93 -4.98 8.14 19.68
C SER A 93 -6.48 7.98 19.97
N ILE A 94 -7.21 7.23 19.14
CA ILE A 94 -8.64 6.96 19.34
C ILE A 94 -8.87 6.12 20.59
N SER A 95 -8.05 5.08 20.80
CA SER A 95 -8.15 4.24 22.00
C SER A 95 -7.90 5.04 23.27
N SER A 96 -7.00 6.03 23.21
CA SER A 96 -6.76 6.97 24.31
C SER A 96 -7.95 7.91 24.53
N ALA A 97 -8.52 8.49 23.46
CA ALA A 97 -9.70 9.34 23.55
C ALA A 97 -10.92 8.60 24.12
N ALA A 98 -11.16 7.36 23.67
CA ALA A 98 -12.25 6.50 24.13
C ALA A 98 -12.12 6.08 25.61
N ARG A 99 -10.91 6.09 26.17
CA ARG A 99 -10.69 5.82 27.60
C ARG A 99 -10.96 7.03 28.50
N ASN A 100 -11.03 8.23 27.93
CA ASN A 100 -11.20 9.50 28.66
C ASN A 100 -12.64 10.03 28.65
N ILE A 101 -13.60 9.26 28.14
CA ILE A 101 -15.05 9.51 28.14
C ILE A 101 -15.77 8.45 28.96
#